data_AF-A0A0B1SP78-F1
#
_entry.id   AF-A0A0B1SP78-F1
#
_cell.length_a   1.000
_cell.length_b   1.000
_cell.length_c   1.000
_cell.angle_alpha   90.00
_cell.angle_beta   90.00
_cell.angle_gamma   90.00
#
_symmetry.space_group_name_H-M   'P 1'
#
loop_
_entity.id
_entity.type
_entity.pdbx_description
1 polymer ?
#
loop_
_entity_poly.entity_id
_entity_poly.type
_entity_poly.pdbx_seq_one_letter_code
_entity_poly.pdbx_strand_id
1 'polypeptide(L)' 'MGVGMGVAIMMQNAGAFVAAPPAVDIATIHAQIRKAKAEGRTVTLVNGGLYFDYQMVARIPPHFDINL' A
#
# COMPACT_ATOMS: atom_id res chain seq x y z
N MET A 1 19.40 -22.11 -11.56
CA MET A 1 19.23 -20.68 -11.24
C MET A 1 17.74 -20.44 -11.00
N GLY A 2 17.24 -20.31 -9.77
CA GLY A 2 15.78 -20.19 -9.59
C GLY A 2 15.23 -20.04 -8.17
N VAL A 3 16.05 -20.17 -7.12
CA VAL A 3 15.54 -20.13 -5.73
C VAL A 3 15.65 -18.72 -5.10
N GLY A 4 16.38 -17.79 -5.73
CA GLY A 4 16.68 -16.47 -5.16
C GLY A 4 15.61 -15.38 -5.35
N MET A 5 14.71 -15.53 -6.33
CA MET A 5 13.77 -14.46 -6.69
C MET A 5 12.61 -14.31 -5.68
N GLY A 6 12.14 -15.40 -5.08
CA GLY A 6 11.06 -15.35 -4.10
C GLY A 6 11.45 -14.66 -2.79
N VAL A 7 12.70 -14.84 -2.34
CA VAL A 7 13.22 -14.20 -1.12
C VAL A 7 13.45 -12.71 -1.34
N ALA A 8 13.90 -12.30 -2.53
CA ALA A 8 14.05 -10.89 -2.88
C ALA A 8 12.71 -10.14 -2.81
N ILE A 9 11.61 -10.74 -3.29
CA ILE A 9 10.27 -10.15 -3.21
C ILE A 9 9.80 -10.00 -1.76
N MET A 10 10.05 -10.99 -0.90
CA MET A 10 9.69 -10.90 0.52
C MET A 10 10.47 -9.80 1.26
N MET A 11 11.76 -9.64 0.97
CA MET A 11 12.57 -8.56 1.57
C MET A 11 12.20 -7.18 1.03
N GLN A 12 11.83 -7.06 -0.25
CA GLN A 12 11.32 -5.80 -0.82
C GLN A 12 10.01 -5.38 -0.16
N ASN A 13 9.11 -6.34 0.12
CA ASN A 13 7.87 -6.05 0.82
C ASN A 13 8.13 -5.54 2.24
N ALA A 14 9.01 -6.21 3.00
CA ALA A 14 9.41 -5.77 4.34
C ALA A 14 10.09 -4.38 4.32
N GLY A 15 10.96 -4.12 3.34
CA GLY A 15 11.58 -2.80 3.15
C GLY A 15 10.57 -1.70 2.82
N ALA A 16 9.55 -1.99 2.01
CA ALA A 16 8.48 -1.05 1.70
C ALA A 16 7.66 -0.67 2.95
N PHE A 17 7.43 -1.62 3.88
CA PHE A 17 6.75 -1.33 5.14
C PHE A 17 7.56 -0.43 6.10
N VAL A 18 8.89 -0.41 5.97
CA VAL A 18 9.81 0.42 6.79
C VAL A 18 10.03 1.80 6.15
N ALA A 19 9.98 1.89 4.82
CA ALA A 19 10.17 3.15 4.07
C ALA A 19 8.87 3.93 3.81
N ALA A 20 7.71 3.40 4.23
CA ALA A 20 6.43 4.07 4.04
C ALA A 20 6.43 5.46 4.74
N PRO A 21 6.04 6.53 4.03
CA PRO A 21 6.01 7.89 4.59
C PRO A 21 5.15 7.96 5.86
N PRO A 22 5.50 8.81 6.83
CA PRO A 22 4.71 8.96 8.05
C PRO A 22 3.30 9.45 7.72
N ALA A 23 2.31 8.80 8.35
CA ALA A 23 0.89 9.14 8.45
C ALA A 23 0.39 10.17 7.42
N VAL A 24 0.03 9.70 6.23
CA VAL A 24 -0.73 10.49 5.26
C VAL A 24 -2.11 10.78 5.87
N ASP A 25 -2.52 12.04 5.87
CA ASP A 25 -3.82 12.49 6.35
C ASP A 25 -4.98 11.70 5.68
N ILE A 26 -6.04 11.37 6.45
CA ILE A 26 -7.14 10.49 6.00
C ILE A 26 -7.83 11.05 4.76
N ALA A 27 -8.06 12.37 4.71
CA ALA A 27 -8.73 12.98 3.58
C ALA A 27 -7.90 12.83 2.31
N THR A 28 -6.58 12.88 2.45
CA THR A 28 -5.64 12.64 1.35
C THR A 28 -5.66 11.18 0.90
N ILE A 29 -5.69 10.21 1.82
CA ILE A 29 -5.82 8.77 1.50
C ILE A 29 -7.13 8.51 0.75
N HIS A 30 -8.26 9.04 1.23
CA HIS A 30 -9.55 8.89 0.58
C HIS A 30 -9.57 9.50 -0.82
N ALA A 31 -9.01 10.70 -0.99
CA ALA A 31 -8.91 11.35 -2.30
C ALA A 31 -8.06 10.52 -3.27
N GLN A 32 -6.93 9.97 -2.81
CA GLN A 32 -6.06 9.12 -3.61
C GLN A 32 -6.75 7.80 -4.00
N ILE A 33 -7.46 7.14 -3.07
CA ILE A 33 -8.20 5.92 -3.38
C ILE A 33 -9.30 6.20 -4.39
N ARG A 34 -10.09 7.28 -4.22
CA ARG A 34 -11.14 7.65 -5.18
C ARG A 34 -10.57 7.94 -6.55
N LYS A 35 -9.44 8.68 -6.62
CA LYS A 35 -8.76 8.95 -7.88
C LYS A 35 -8.27 7.66 -8.55
N ALA A 36 -7.59 6.79 -7.80
CA ALA A 36 -7.10 5.51 -8.32
C ALA A 36 -8.26 4.64 -8.84
N LYS A 37 -9.37 4.56 -8.11
CA LYS A 37 -10.59 3.86 -8.56
C LYS A 37 -11.19 4.48 -9.83
N ALA A 38 -11.25 5.81 -9.92
CA ALA A 38 -11.75 6.52 -11.11
C ALA A 38 -10.85 6.31 -12.34
N GLU A 39 -9.54 6.14 -12.13
CA GLU A 39 -8.57 5.81 -13.18
C GLU A 39 -8.58 4.32 -13.56
N GLY A 40 -9.39 3.49 -12.91
CA GLY A 40 -9.46 2.04 -13.15
C GLY A 40 -8.26 1.27 -12.60
N ARG A 41 -7.49 1.87 -11.67
CA ARG A 41 -6.33 1.24 -11.04
C ARG A 41 -6.75 0.22 -10.00
N THR A 42 -5.91 -0.79 -9.79
CA THR A 42 -6.18 -1.81 -8.76
C THR A 42 -5.84 -1.26 -7.40
N VAL A 43 -6.83 -1.15 -6.50
CA VAL A 43 -6.63 -0.74 -5.11
C VAL A 43 -6.71 -1.95 -4.19
N THR A 44 -5.69 -2.17 -3.37
CA THR A 44 -5.62 -3.31 -2.45
C THR A 44 -5.17 -2.85 -1.08
N LEU A 45 -5.85 -3.34 -0.04
CA LEU A 45 -5.49 -3.12 1.36
C LEU A 45 -5.13 -4.47 1.99
N VAL A 46 -3.86 -4.66 2.35
CA VAL A 46 -3.37 -5.90 2.97
C VAL A 46 -2.43 -5.56 4.12
N ASN A 47 -2.71 -6.11 5.31
CA ASN A 47 -1.91 -5.91 6.52
C ASN A 47 -1.66 -4.43 6.87
N GLY A 48 -2.64 -3.56 6.61
CA GLY A 48 -2.52 -2.11 6.79
C GLY A 48 -1.66 -1.40 5.72
N GLY A 49 -1.11 -2.12 4.74
CA GLY A 49 -0.51 -1.51 3.55
C GLY A 49 -1.57 -1.21 2.50
N LEU A 50 -1.64 0.02 2.03
CA LEU A 50 -2.44 0.42 0.88
C LEU A 50 -1.56 0.34 -0.37
N TYR A 51 -2.05 -0.38 -1.38
CA TYR A 51 -1.35 -0.63 -2.63
C TYR A 51 -2.19 -0.16 -3.81
N PHE A 52 -1.55 0.52 -4.76
CA PHE A 52 -2.10 0.81 -6.08
C PHE A 52 -1.27 0.08 -7.13
N ASP A 53 -1.91 -0.73 -7.96
CA ASP A 53 -1.25 -1.58 -8.98
C ASP A 53 -0.03 -2.34 -8.41
N TYR A 54 -0.22 -2.94 -7.24
CA TYR A 54 0.80 -3.70 -6.50
C TYR A 54 1.97 -2.88 -5.95
N GLN A 55 1.96 -1.55 -6.06
CA GLN A 55 2.93 -0.66 -5.41
C GLN A 55 2.36 -0.08 -4.11
N MET A 56 3.11 -0.18 -3.01
CA MET A 56 2.70 0.37 -1.72
C MET A 56 2.75 1.90 -1.78
N VAL A 57 1.63 2.55 -1.47
CA VAL A 57 1.48 4.01 -1.52
C VAL A 57 1.32 4.63 -0.14
N ALA A 58 0.77 3.89 0.82
CA ALA A 58 0.60 4.36 2.19
C ALA A 58 0.50 3.20 3.18
N ARG A 59 0.78 3.48 4.45
CA ARG A 59 0.52 2.57 5.57
C ARG A 59 -0.60 3.15 6.42
N ILE A 60 -1.70 2.41 6.50
CA ILE A 60 -2.87 2.69 7.32
C ILE A 60 -2.58 2.21 8.75
N PRO A 61 -2.63 3.10 9.75
CA PRO A 61 -2.52 2.71 11.15
C PRO A 61 -3.69 1.79 11.58
N PRO A 62 -3.47 0.84 12.51
CA PRO A 62 -4.47 -0.16 12.88
C PRO A 62 -5.75 0.39 13.54
N HIS A 63 -5.73 1.65 13.98
CA HIS A 63 -6.88 2.35 14.56
C HIS A 63 -7.60 3.26 13.55
N PHE A 64 -7.20 3.24 12.28
CA PHE A 64 -7.84 4.04 11.23
C PHE A 64 -8.94 3.22 10.56
N ASP A 65 -10.17 3.74 10.62
CA ASP A 65 -11.29 3.23 9.87
C ASP A 65 -11.30 3.88 8.48
N ILE A 66 -11.12 3.06 7.44
CA ILE A 66 -11.21 3.46 6.03
C ILE A 66 -12.52 2.92 5.46
N ASN A 67 -13.66 3.43 5.94
CA ASN A 67 -14.92 3.17 5.27
C ASN A 67 -14.90 3.82 3.88
N LEU A 68 -14.79 2.99 2.84
CA LEU A 68 -14.63 3.38 1.43
C LEU A 68 -15.95 3.42 0.67
#